data_AF-A0A6L6EE36-F1
#
_entry.id   AF-A0A6L6EE36-F1
#
_cell.length_a   1.000
_cell.length_b   1.000
_cell.length_c   1.000
_cell.angle_alpha   90.00
_cell.angle_beta   90.00
_cell.angle_gamma   90.00
#
_symmetry.space_group_name_H-M   'P 1'
#
loop_
_entity.id
_entity.type
_entity.pdbx_description
1 polymer ?
#
loop_
_entity_poly.entity_id
_entity_poly.type
_entity_poly.pdbx_seq_one_letter_code
_entity_poly.pdbx_strand_id
1 'polypeptide(L)'
;MIVGYVSDEHYLALADVSIEFMKDEKLVGHTKSFMSGAVESDLPAGNYRMTFGKPGYGSKHVEITLPVKEPIKFRLLSDKLIGYMWPKWSVSGEKSTIRINSAASCRVELFRYGLKKESHGVVTWLDEHGPRAMIQMLPDDDISQTGVQFSRVGFPNPLMIWRLTAPEESGLYYIHLENEAGEFWSMPWVVAPKKPKAKIAVLAATNNWNAYNNFGGRSNYINDEGLPARPTINSRQDLARYLGTATSQMYPNDSYPPISFERPEYGNVIAKDEKVTDPMGGRLASTLAPGMWRLLGWLEREGYEYDVYSDAQLRDGTLDLDAYKVLLTEMHPEYWYREEYERVRDWVFERDGRFMYLGGNGIDCEVEYVDDSTVRYLTDHTDAGTDMGVWLEGKERKFDNRFHKTYESPAKLVGVIFTHVGEGTAAPYECRNSDHWIFNGTGLKNGDKFGEKSLHERVPGGASGHETDKRTPNTGEGFISLAMGCNPGEDSGAEMVYKDFPGKGGQVFSTGSITYISCLLVDEAVSRITKNVLNKFLQ
;
A
#
# COMPACT_ATOMS: atom_id res chain seq x y z
N MET A 1 -21.66 -20.98 27.74
CA MET A 1 -21.45 -19.54 27.45
C MET A 1 -20.41 -19.41 26.35
N ILE A 2 -20.54 -18.43 25.45
CA ILE A 2 -19.50 -18.16 24.44
C ILE A 2 -18.30 -17.54 25.13
N VAL A 3 -17.15 -18.21 25.03
CA VAL A 3 -15.86 -17.72 25.52
C VAL A 3 -15.18 -16.82 24.50
N GLY A 4 -15.33 -17.14 23.21
CA GLY A 4 -14.71 -16.41 22.12
C GLY A 4 -14.95 -17.05 20.77
N TYR A 5 -14.25 -16.55 19.75
CA TYR A 5 -14.26 -17.09 18.39
C TYR A 5 -12.83 -17.32 17.91
N VAL A 6 -12.57 -18.48 17.29
CA VAL A 6 -11.28 -18.80 16.67
C VAL A 6 -11.31 -18.45 15.19
N SER A 7 -10.24 -17.80 14.72
CA SER A 7 -10.11 -17.33 13.34
C SER A 7 -8.66 -17.36 12.86
N ASP A 8 -8.47 -17.35 11.55
CA ASP A 8 -7.16 -17.31 10.88
C ASP A 8 -6.58 -15.89 10.82
N GLU A 9 -5.40 -15.71 10.24
CA GLU A 9 -4.78 -14.39 10.04
C GLU A 9 -5.62 -13.37 9.25
N HIS A 10 -6.67 -13.79 8.54
CA HIS A 10 -7.58 -12.94 7.76
C HIS A 10 -8.95 -12.71 8.43
N TYR A 11 -9.13 -13.15 9.67
CA TYR A 11 -10.41 -13.07 10.39
C TYR A 11 -11.51 -13.93 9.75
N LEU A 12 -11.11 -15.02 9.11
CA LEU A 12 -12.00 -16.09 8.67
C LEU A 12 -12.19 -17.11 9.79
N ALA A 13 -13.41 -17.58 9.97
CA ALA A 13 -13.78 -18.54 11.00
C ALA A 13 -13.02 -19.87 10.85
N LEU A 14 -12.45 -20.37 11.95
CA LEU A 14 -11.82 -21.69 11.98
C LEU A 14 -12.69 -22.67 12.75
N ALA A 15 -13.24 -23.65 12.03
CA ALA A 15 -13.97 -24.77 12.59
C ALA A 15 -13.05 -25.89 13.10
N ASP A 16 -13.54 -26.72 14.01
CA ASP A 16 -12.87 -27.93 14.50
C ASP A 16 -11.46 -27.69 15.06
N VAL A 17 -11.22 -26.50 15.63
CA VAL A 17 -10.02 -26.25 16.42
C VAL A 17 -10.18 -26.99 17.74
N SER A 18 -9.25 -27.90 18.06
CA SER A 18 -9.25 -28.62 19.34
C SER A 18 -8.83 -27.67 20.46
N ILE A 19 -9.58 -27.66 21.55
CA ILE A 19 -9.37 -26.75 22.67
C ILE A 19 -9.40 -27.52 23.99
N GLU A 20 -8.34 -27.37 24.77
CA GLU A 20 -8.22 -27.95 26.12
C GLU A 20 -8.24 -26.83 27.17
N PHE A 21 -8.94 -27.05 28.28
CA PHE A 21 -8.94 -26.16 29.44
C PHE A 21 -8.18 -26.82 30.59
N MET A 22 -7.11 -26.17 31.02
CA MET A 22 -6.26 -26.60 32.13
C MET A 22 -6.47 -25.68 33.34
N LYS A 23 -6.54 -26.27 34.53
CA LYS A 23 -6.52 -25.55 35.82
C LYS A 23 -5.61 -26.29 36.78
N ASP A 24 -4.67 -25.59 37.40
CA ASP A 24 -3.67 -26.17 38.31
C ASP A 24 -2.96 -27.38 37.68
N GLU A 25 -2.55 -27.24 36.41
CA GLU A 25 -1.89 -28.29 35.59
C GLU A 25 -2.72 -29.57 35.38
N LYS A 26 -4.05 -29.51 35.59
CA LYS A 26 -4.99 -30.60 35.30
C LYS A 26 -5.96 -30.23 34.19
N LEU A 27 -6.21 -31.18 33.29
CA LEU A 27 -7.28 -31.05 32.29
C LEU A 27 -8.63 -31.10 32.98
N VAL A 28 -9.39 -30.01 32.87
CA VAL A 28 -10.70 -29.85 33.51
C VAL A 28 -11.85 -29.75 32.50
N GLY A 29 -11.53 -29.55 31.21
CA GLY A 29 -12.52 -29.54 30.14
C GLY A 29 -11.84 -29.60 28.77
N HIS A 30 -12.61 -29.98 27.75
CA HIS A 30 -12.18 -29.93 26.35
C HIS A 30 -13.39 -29.60 25.46
N THR A 31 -13.14 -28.96 24.33
CA THR A 31 -14.18 -28.61 23.36
C THR A 31 -13.56 -28.45 21.96
N LYS A 32 -14.39 -28.08 20.98
CA LYS A 32 -13.95 -27.64 19.65
C LYS A 32 -14.65 -26.35 19.24
N SER A 33 -14.03 -25.59 18.36
CA SER A 33 -14.71 -24.47 17.71
C SER A 33 -15.76 -24.96 16.70
N PHE A 34 -16.91 -24.28 16.65
CA PHE A 34 -17.95 -24.53 15.65
C PHE A 34 -17.59 -23.96 14.27
N MET A 35 -18.43 -24.18 13.26
CA MET A 35 -18.27 -23.61 11.91
C MET A 35 -18.15 -22.08 11.90
N SER A 36 -18.75 -21.41 12.88
CA SER A 36 -18.65 -19.96 13.08
C SER A 36 -17.35 -19.51 13.76
N GLY A 37 -16.47 -20.45 14.12
CA GLY A 37 -15.33 -20.24 15.00
C GLY A 37 -15.70 -20.17 16.48
N ALA A 38 -16.98 -20.13 16.84
CA ALA A 38 -17.41 -19.97 18.22
C ALA A 38 -16.90 -21.09 19.13
N VAL A 39 -16.46 -20.70 20.32
CA VAL A 39 -15.99 -21.59 21.40
C VAL A 39 -16.92 -21.40 22.58
N GLU A 40 -17.55 -22.49 23.01
CA GLU A 40 -18.40 -22.51 24.19
C GLU A 40 -17.78 -23.32 25.32
N SER A 41 -18.03 -22.85 26.54
CA SER A 41 -17.66 -23.54 27.77
C SER A 41 -18.78 -23.38 28.81
N ASP A 42 -18.97 -24.39 29.64
CA ASP A 42 -19.83 -24.41 30.82
C ASP A 42 -19.01 -24.52 32.13
N LEU A 43 -17.68 -24.36 32.05
CA LEU A 43 -16.79 -24.39 33.20
C LEU A 43 -17.12 -23.28 34.21
N PRO A 44 -16.93 -23.54 35.51
CA PRO A 44 -17.23 -22.56 36.55
C PRO A 44 -16.28 -21.36 36.48
N ALA A 45 -16.64 -20.27 37.17
CA ALA A 45 -15.79 -19.09 37.27
C ALA A 45 -14.39 -19.43 37.81
N GLY A 46 -13.36 -18.81 37.26
CA GLY A 46 -11.97 -19.06 37.64
C GLY A 46 -10.97 -18.79 36.51
N ASN A 47 -9.69 -19.01 36.81
CA ASN A 47 -8.59 -18.87 35.85
C ASN A 47 -8.29 -20.21 35.20
N TYR A 48 -8.07 -20.20 33.89
CA TYR A 48 -7.79 -21.37 33.08
C TYR A 48 -6.74 -21.04 32.04
N ARG A 49 -5.89 -22.02 31.73
CA ARG A 49 -5.10 -22.01 30.49
C ARG A 49 -5.89 -22.74 29.41
N MET A 50 -6.20 -22.05 28.32
CA MET A 50 -6.74 -22.66 27.11
C MET A 50 -5.61 -23.01 26.16
N THR A 51 -5.57 -24.24 25.65
CA THR A 51 -4.62 -24.65 24.60
C THR A 51 -5.37 -24.93 23.32
N PHE A 52 -4.88 -24.40 22.20
CA PHE A 52 -5.50 -24.50 20.87
C PHE A 52 -4.62 -25.32 19.94
N GLY A 53 -5.23 -26.25 19.20
CA GLY A 53 -4.55 -27.06 18.20
C GLY A 53 -5.40 -27.30 16.96
N LYS A 54 -4.83 -27.05 15.78
CA LYS A 54 -5.43 -27.38 14.48
C LYS A 54 -4.31 -27.70 13.47
N PRO A 55 -4.36 -28.83 12.75
CA PRO A 55 -3.37 -29.12 11.70
C PRO A 55 -3.29 -27.99 10.66
N GLY A 56 -2.07 -27.61 10.28
CA GLY A 56 -1.80 -26.50 9.35
C GLY A 56 -1.80 -25.11 9.99
N TYR A 57 -1.93 -25.01 11.31
CA TYR A 57 -1.87 -23.77 12.06
C TYR A 57 -0.94 -23.88 13.28
N GLY A 58 -0.31 -22.77 13.63
CA GLY A 58 0.45 -22.62 14.87
C GLY A 58 -0.43 -22.85 16.10
N SER A 59 -0.06 -23.83 16.92
CA SER A 59 -0.71 -24.08 18.21
C SER A 59 -0.24 -23.04 19.24
N LYS A 60 -1.12 -22.68 20.17
CA LYS A 60 -0.80 -21.74 21.25
C LYS A 60 -1.60 -22.02 22.51
N HIS A 61 -1.20 -21.42 23.61
CA HIS A 61 -2.01 -21.36 24.82
C HIS A 61 -2.26 -19.92 25.25
N VAL A 62 -3.39 -19.70 25.91
CA VAL A 62 -3.86 -18.39 26.35
C VAL A 62 -4.39 -18.53 27.77
N GLU A 63 -3.95 -17.66 28.67
CA GLU A 63 -4.51 -17.57 30.01
C GLU A 63 -5.79 -16.74 29.97
N ILE A 64 -6.88 -17.28 30.53
CA ILE A 64 -8.19 -16.62 30.57
C ILE A 64 -8.81 -16.67 31.96
N THR A 65 -9.71 -15.74 32.23
CA THR A 65 -10.58 -15.76 33.41
C THR A 65 -12.03 -15.89 32.96
N LEU A 66 -12.74 -16.92 33.45
CA LEU A 66 -14.17 -17.09 33.26
C LEU A 66 -14.96 -16.49 34.44
N PRO A 67 -16.13 -15.88 34.18
CA PRO A 67 -16.68 -15.58 32.86
C PRO A 67 -15.89 -14.44 32.16
N VAL A 68 -15.75 -14.53 30.83
CA VAL A 68 -15.20 -13.43 30.04
C VAL A 68 -16.21 -12.27 30.00
N LYS A 69 -15.71 -11.02 29.95
CA LYS A 69 -16.57 -9.83 29.81
C LYS A 69 -17.17 -9.72 28.41
N GLU A 70 -16.37 -10.03 27.41
CA GLU A 70 -16.73 -10.05 25.99
C GLU A 70 -16.08 -11.27 25.33
N PRO A 71 -16.67 -11.81 24.24
CA PRO A 71 -16.05 -12.89 23.48
C PRO A 71 -14.64 -12.53 23.00
N ILE A 72 -13.65 -13.37 23.33
CA ILE A 72 -12.25 -13.18 22.91
C ILE A 72 -12.09 -13.51 21.42
N LYS A 73 -11.26 -12.76 20.70
CA LYS A 73 -10.95 -12.99 19.28
C LYS A 73 -9.71 -13.87 19.17
N PHE A 74 -9.86 -15.18 19.35
CA PHE A 74 -8.74 -16.10 19.27
C PHE A 74 -8.17 -16.17 17.84
N ARG A 75 -6.87 -15.94 17.68
CA ARG A 75 -6.18 -15.90 16.37
C ARG A 75 -5.19 -17.05 16.22
N LEU A 76 -5.36 -17.90 15.21
CA LEU A 76 -4.36 -18.89 14.83
C LEU A 76 -3.72 -18.48 13.50
N LEU A 77 -2.39 -18.56 13.44
CA LEU A 77 -1.64 -18.27 12.24
C LEU A 77 -1.44 -19.55 11.43
N SER A 78 -1.69 -19.51 10.12
CA SER A 78 -1.38 -20.65 9.26
C SER A 78 0.11 -20.96 9.22
N ASP A 79 0.47 -22.21 8.91
CA ASP A 79 1.85 -22.68 8.84
C ASP A 79 2.64 -22.13 7.63
N LYS A 80 2.08 -21.17 6.90
CA LYS A 80 2.63 -20.63 5.66
C LYS A 80 3.85 -19.75 5.90
N LEU A 81 4.77 -19.77 4.94
CA LEU A 81 5.83 -18.78 4.85
C LEU A 81 5.28 -17.39 4.57
N ILE A 82 5.38 -16.49 5.55
CA ILE A 82 5.02 -15.07 5.41
C ILE A 82 5.97 -14.20 6.22
N GLY A 83 6.12 -12.94 5.82
CA GLY A 83 6.93 -11.99 6.58
C GLY A 83 6.79 -10.55 6.15
N TYR A 84 7.43 -9.66 6.91
CA TYR A 84 7.62 -8.25 6.60
C TYR A 84 8.93 -7.73 7.21
N MET A 85 9.43 -6.61 6.68
CA MET A 85 10.52 -5.85 7.29
C MET A 85 9.98 -4.87 8.32
N TRP A 86 10.69 -4.67 9.43
CA TRP A 86 10.33 -3.67 10.44
C TRP A 86 11.52 -2.89 11.02
N PRO A 87 11.57 -1.55 10.86
CA PRO A 87 10.67 -0.72 10.07
C PRO A 87 10.66 -1.07 8.57
N LYS A 88 9.58 -0.73 7.86
CA LYS A 88 9.40 -1.00 6.42
C LYS A 88 10.22 -0.10 5.50
N TRP A 89 10.78 0.96 6.07
CA TRP A 89 11.66 1.91 5.41
C TRP A 89 12.84 2.22 6.33
N SER A 90 13.98 2.56 5.77
CA SER A 90 15.19 2.88 6.52
C SER A 90 16.05 3.86 5.77
N VAL A 91 16.86 4.63 6.49
CA VAL A 91 18.00 5.32 5.91
C VAL A 91 19.16 4.34 5.81
N SER A 92 19.96 4.46 4.76
CA SER A 92 21.18 3.69 4.56
C SER A 92 22.05 3.63 5.83
N GLY A 93 22.47 2.42 6.21
CA GLY A 93 23.20 2.13 7.44
C GLY A 93 22.35 1.90 8.69
N GLU A 94 21.05 2.25 8.69
CA GLU A 94 20.12 1.88 9.75
C GLU A 94 19.79 0.39 9.71
N LYS A 95 19.09 -0.12 10.73
CA LYS A 95 18.75 -1.54 10.84
C LYS A 95 17.24 -1.73 10.85
N SER A 96 16.80 -2.68 10.04
CA SER A 96 15.45 -3.24 10.12
C SER A 96 15.51 -4.71 10.53
N THR A 97 14.42 -5.19 11.09
CA THR A 97 14.24 -6.57 11.52
C THR A 97 13.49 -7.34 10.47
N ILE A 98 13.97 -8.53 10.15
CA ILE A 98 13.30 -9.52 9.31
C ILE A 98 12.29 -10.25 10.21
N ARG A 99 10.99 -10.01 10.02
CA ARG A 99 9.91 -10.64 10.81
C ARG A 99 9.27 -11.72 9.96
N ILE A 100 9.40 -12.98 10.35
CA ILE A 100 8.89 -14.11 9.55
C ILE A 100 8.12 -15.13 10.39
N ASN A 101 7.20 -15.82 9.73
CA ASN A 101 6.61 -17.08 10.15
C ASN A 101 7.02 -18.15 9.13
N SER A 102 7.52 -19.28 9.60
CA SER A 102 7.83 -20.43 8.75
C SER A 102 7.77 -21.73 9.55
N ALA A 103 7.22 -22.79 8.95
CA ALA A 103 7.21 -24.13 9.53
C ALA A 103 8.53 -24.91 9.32
N ALA A 104 9.43 -24.41 8.45
CA ALA A 104 10.71 -25.02 8.11
C ALA A 104 11.82 -23.96 8.03
N SER A 105 13.09 -24.38 8.05
CA SER A 105 14.26 -23.50 7.88
C SER A 105 14.09 -22.66 6.61
N CYS A 106 14.46 -21.38 6.68
CA CYS A 106 14.23 -20.42 5.62
C CYS A 106 15.54 -19.80 5.15
N ARG A 107 15.84 -19.96 3.87
CA ARG A 107 16.92 -19.24 3.20
C ARG A 107 16.48 -17.81 2.92
N VAL A 108 17.35 -16.84 3.21
CA VAL A 108 17.07 -15.41 3.04
C VAL A 108 18.08 -14.77 2.11
N GLU A 109 17.57 -14.16 1.04
CA GLU A 109 18.36 -13.36 0.10
C GLU A 109 17.85 -11.93 0.05
N LEU A 110 18.78 -11.01 -0.25
CA LEU A 110 18.46 -9.61 -0.48
C LEU A 110 18.60 -9.30 -1.96
N PHE A 111 17.64 -8.56 -2.50
CA PHE A 111 17.66 -8.08 -3.87
C PHE A 111 17.34 -6.60 -3.93
N ARG A 112 18.02 -5.85 -4.81
CA ARG A 112 17.62 -4.50 -5.24
C ARG A 112 16.77 -4.64 -6.51
N TYR A 113 15.63 -3.98 -6.56
CA TYR A 113 14.68 -4.07 -7.66
C TYR A 113 14.76 -2.82 -8.54
N GLY A 114 15.32 -2.99 -9.74
CA GLY A 114 15.40 -1.98 -10.79
C GLY A 114 15.04 -2.58 -12.15
N LEU A 115 15.77 -2.25 -13.22
CA LEU A 115 15.60 -2.87 -14.54
C LEU A 115 15.89 -4.38 -14.47
N LYS A 116 16.82 -4.77 -13.60
CA LYS A 116 17.07 -6.15 -13.20
C LYS A 116 16.85 -6.28 -11.70
N LYS A 117 16.52 -7.49 -11.25
CA LYS A 117 16.66 -7.85 -9.84
C LYS A 117 18.13 -8.13 -9.59
N GLU A 118 18.78 -7.26 -8.82
CA GLU A 118 20.20 -7.38 -8.49
C GLU A 118 20.33 -8.11 -7.17
N SER A 119 20.94 -9.30 -7.18
CA SER A 119 21.15 -10.07 -5.96
C SER A 119 22.31 -9.50 -5.16
N HIS A 120 22.07 -9.28 -3.86
CA HIS A 120 23.11 -9.04 -2.85
C HIS A 120 23.55 -10.35 -2.18
N GLY A 121 23.11 -11.49 -2.71
CA GLY A 121 23.41 -12.82 -2.22
C GLY A 121 22.57 -13.25 -1.01
N VAL A 122 22.97 -14.38 -0.44
CA VAL A 122 22.40 -14.92 0.80
C VAL A 122 22.83 -14.04 1.96
N VAL A 123 21.85 -13.48 2.67
CA VAL A 123 22.08 -12.68 3.87
C VAL A 123 22.20 -13.58 5.08
N THR A 124 21.31 -14.56 5.20
CA THR A 124 21.27 -15.50 6.34
C THR A 124 20.42 -16.72 6.00
N TRP A 125 20.53 -17.74 6.83
CA TRP A 125 19.46 -18.71 7.04
C TRP A 125 18.75 -18.37 8.36
N LEU A 126 17.44 -18.53 8.38
CA LEU A 126 16.63 -18.41 9.58
C LEU A 126 16.16 -19.81 9.94
N ASP A 127 16.63 -20.28 11.08
CA ASP A 127 16.27 -21.54 11.72
C ASP A 127 16.44 -21.40 13.23
N GLU A 128 15.81 -22.30 13.97
CA GLU A 128 15.90 -22.36 15.43
C GLU A 128 15.91 -23.81 15.89
N HIS A 129 16.60 -24.07 17.01
CA HIS A 129 16.79 -25.44 17.50
C HIS A 129 15.49 -26.12 17.97
N GLY A 130 14.51 -25.34 18.41
CA GLY A 130 13.23 -25.86 18.85
C GLY A 130 12.39 -26.34 17.68
N PRO A 131 11.68 -27.48 17.80
CA PRO A 131 10.78 -27.93 16.74
C PRO A 131 9.73 -26.86 16.47
N ARG A 132 9.64 -26.42 15.20
CA ARG A 132 8.70 -25.37 14.76
C ARG A 132 8.85 -24.03 15.51
N ALA A 133 10.02 -23.74 16.05
CA ALA A 133 10.28 -22.53 16.84
C ALA A 133 10.18 -21.20 16.05
N MET A 134 10.16 -21.27 14.72
CA MET A 134 9.93 -20.10 13.86
C MET A 134 8.46 -19.79 13.61
N ILE A 135 7.53 -20.64 14.07
CA ILE A 135 6.10 -20.35 14.02
C ILE A 135 5.77 -19.21 14.99
N GLN A 136 5.14 -18.17 14.47
CA GLN A 136 4.78 -16.99 15.23
C GLN A 136 3.38 -17.13 15.85
N MET A 137 3.13 -16.39 16.91
CA MET A 137 1.81 -16.29 17.53
C MET A 137 1.22 -14.91 17.27
N LEU A 138 -0.04 -14.90 16.84
CA LEU A 138 -0.82 -13.67 16.72
C LEU A 138 -1.43 -13.29 18.07
N PRO A 139 -1.49 -11.98 18.41
CA PRO A 139 -2.31 -11.47 19.51
C PRO A 139 -3.78 -11.86 19.36
N ASP A 140 -4.51 -12.02 20.47
CA ASP A 140 -5.95 -12.36 20.49
C ASP A 140 -6.87 -11.13 20.47
N ASP A 141 -6.57 -10.20 19.56
CA ASP A 141 -7.27 -8.93 19.40
C ASP A 141 -7.42 -8.53 17.92
N ASP A 142 -7.76 -7.27 17.67
CA ASP A 142 -7.73 -6.69 16.33
C ASP A 142 -6.29 -6.34 15.91
N ILE A 143 -5.59 -7.36 15.40
CA ILE A 143 -4.20 -7.25 14.93
C ILE A 143 -4.01 -6.26 13.79
N SER A 144 -5.08 -5.78 13.15
CA SER A 144 -4.99 -4.71 12.16
C SER A 144 -4.71 -3.35 12.80
N GLN A 145 -5.01 -3.16 14.10
CA GLN A 145 -4.65 -1.96 14.87
C GLN A 145 -3.33 -2.12 15.61
N THR A 146 -3.08 -3.31 16.16
CA THR A 146 -1.97 -3.55 17.11
C THR A 146 -0.72 -4.16 16.47
N GLY A 147 -0.79 -4.50 15.18
CA GLY A 147 0.25 -5.23 14.46
C GLY A 147 0.27 -6.73 14.81
N VAL A 148 1.03 -7.52 14.06
CA VAL A 148 1.12 -8.98 14.28
C VAL A 148 2.10 -9.38 15.38
N GLN A 149 2.96 -8.45 15.80
CA GLN A 149 3.91 -8.62 16.93
C GLN A 149 4.80 -9.87 16.81
N PHE A 150 5.24 -10.17 15.58
CA PHE A 150 6.20 -11.25 15.35
C PHE A 150 7.47 -11.03 16.17
N SER A 151 8.01 -12.13 16.66
CA SER A 151 9.13 -12.22 17.60
C SER A 151 8.91 -11.53 18.96
N ARG A 152 7.67 -11.39 19.42
CA ARG A 152 7.35 -10.91 20.78
C ARG A 152 7.41 -12.01 21.85
N VAL A 153 6.83 -13.18 21.58
CA VAL A 153 6.73 -14.28 22.56
C VAL A 153 7.75 -15.36 22.23
N GLY A 154 8.56 -15.77 23.21
CA GLY A 154 9.56 -16.82 23.01
C GLY A 154 10.89 -16.35 22.43
N PHE A 155 11.14 -15.04 22.38
CA PHE A 155 12.39 -14.44 21.89
C PHE A 155 13.12 -13.64 23.00
N PRO A 156 13.54 -14.29 24.11
CA PRO A 156 14.14 -13.61 25.25
C PRO A 156 15.56 -13.09 24.97
N ASN A 157 16.23 -13.64 23.94
CA ASN A 157 17.57 -13.24 23.56
C ASN A 157 17.52 -12.25 22.39
N PRO A 158 18.02 -11.01 22.53
CA PRO A 158 18.08 -10.05 21.43
C PRO A 158 18.91 -10.50 20.22
N LEU A 159 19.75 -11.53 20.37
CA LEU A 159 20.49 -12.16 19.26
C LEU A 159 19.61 -13.06 18.38
N MET A 160 18.44 -13.49 18.86
CA MET A 160 17.43 -14.21 18.07
C MET A 160 16.53 -13.24 17.27
N ILE A 161 16.81 -11.93 17.33
CA ILE A 161 16.14 -10.93 16.50
C ILE A 161 17.00 -10.70 15.26
N TRP A 162 16.51 -11.16 14.11
CA TRP A 162 17.24 -11.11 12.85
C TRP A 162 17.20 -9.71 12.25
N ARG A 163 18.30 -8.97 12.37
CA ARG A 163 18.42 -7.61 11.86
C ARG A 163 19.29 -7.55 10.61
N LEU A 164 18.88 -6.75 9.66
CA LEU A 164 19.63 -6.42 8.45
C LEU A 164 19.96 -4.94 8.44
N THR A 165 21.20 -4.59 8.11
CA THR A 165 21.62 -3.20 7.90
C THR A 165 21.27 -2.77 6.48
N ALA A 166 20.64 -1.59 6.36
CA ALA A 166 20.25 -0.99 5.09
C ALA A 166 21.48 -0.76 4.21
N PRO A 167 21.48 -1.24 2.95
CA PRO A 167 22.59 -1.05 2.02
C PRO A 167 22.97 0.42 1.80
N GLU A 168 24.17 0.65 1.25
CA GLU A 168 24.66 2.01 0.94
C GLU A 168 23.88 2.71 -0.18
N GLU A 169 23.37 1.92 -1.12
CA GLU A 169 22.63 2.40 -2.28
C GLU A 169 21.15 2.54 -1.97
N SER A 170 20.55 3.66 -2.37
CA SER A 170 19.10 3.86 -2.22
C SER A 170 18.33 3.01 -3.22
N GLY A 171 17.15 2.56 -2.84
CA GLY A 171 16.31 1.78 -3.73
C GLY A 171 15.13 1.10 -3.07
N LEU A 172 14.34 0.43 -3.91
CA LEU A 172 13.37 -0.56 -3.48
C LEU A 172 14.09 -1.90 -3.38
N TYR A 173 14.26 -2.39 -2.16
CA TYR A 173 14.82 -3.70 -1.90
C TYR A 173 13.70 -4.71 -1.64
N TYR A 174 13.99 -5.96 -1.90
CA TYR A 174 13.14 -7.09 -1.55
C TYR A 174 13.94 -8.13 -0.81
N ILE A 175 13.35 -8.64 0.27
CA ILE A 175 13.83 -9.84 0.94
C ILE A 175 13.13 -11.03 0.30
N HIS A 176 13.90 -11.95 -0.28
CA HIS A 176 13.42 -13.22 -0.79
C HIS A 176 13.56 -14.27 0.31
N LEU A 177 12.46 -14.92 0.61
CA LEU A 177 12.37 -16.02 1.55
C LEU A 177 12.02 -17.28 0.76
N GLU A 178 12.83 -18.33 0.93
CA GLU A 178 12.55 -19.65 0.39
C GLU A 178 12.79 -20.68 1.49
N ASN A 179 11.75 -21.40 1.87
CA ASN A 179 11.88 -22.41 2.92
C ASN A 179 12.12 -23.82 2.35
N GLU A 180 12.55 -24.73 3.20
CA GLU A 180 12.82 -26.12 2.81
C GLU A 180 11.57 -26.90 2.35
N ALA A 181 10.37 -26.37 2.59
CA ALA A 181 9.12 -26.90 2.05
C ALA A 181 8.83 -26.44 0.62
N GLY A 182 9.67 -25.57 0.04
CA GLY A 182 9.53 -25.03 -1.32
C GLY A 182 8.57 -23.84 -1.43
N GLU A 183 8.16 -23.25 -0.30
CA GLU A 183 7.38 -22.01 -0.32
C GLU A 183 8.28 -20.81 -0.60
N PHE A 184 7.76 -19.84 -1.33
CA PHE A 184 8.43 -18.58 -1.63
C PHE A 184 7.61 -17.39 -1.14
N TRP A 185 8.27 -16.43 -0.51
CA TRP A 185 7.71 -15.15 -0.13
C TRP A 185 8.69 -14.03 -0.44
N SER A 186 8.18 -12.88 -0.89
CA SER A 186 9.01 -11.69 -1.10
C SER A 186 8.36 -10.49 -0.42
N MET A 187 9.15 -9.65 0.24
CA MET A 187 8.63 -8.47 0.95
C MET A 187 9.47 -7.23 0.65
N PRO A 188 8.84 -6.07 0.40
CA PRO A 188 9.54 -4.85 0.08
C PRO A 188 10.23 -4.24 1.31
N TRP A 189 11.28 -3.47 1.04
CA TRP A 189 11.96 -2.61 1.99
C TRP A 189 12.47 -1.37 1.27
N VAL A 190 11.98 -0.20 1.68
CA VAL A 190 12.42 1.08 1.09
C VAL A 190 13.69 1.56 1.78
N VAL A 191 14.75 1.79 1.01
CA VAL A 191 16.03 2.27 1.56
C VAL A 191 16.33 3.64 0.99
N ALA A 192 16.24 4.67 1.83
CA ALA A 192 16.65 6.03 1.54
C ALA A 192 18.17 6.18 1.64
N PRO A 193 18.79 7.11 0.90
CA PRO A 193 20.22 7.35 1.01
C PRO A 193 20.54 8.08 2.32
N LYS A 194 21.76 7.88 2.86
CA LYS A 194 22.24 8.63 4.03
C LYS A 194 22.42 10.13 3.75
N LYS A 195 22.73 10.45 2.50
CA LYS A 195 22.80 11.80 1.92
C LYS A 195 22.34 11.68 0.47
N PRO A 196 21.58 12.64 -0.07
CA PRO A 196 21.16 12.63 -1.46
C PRO A 196 22.30 12.29 -2.42
N LYS A 197 22.10 11.27 -3.26
CA LYS A 197 23.07 10.80 -4.25
C LYS A 197 22.64 11.11 -5.68
N ALA A 198 21.35 11.33 -5.91
CA ALA A 198 20.78 11.63 -7.21
C ALA A 198 20.17 13.03 -7.29
N LYS A 199 19.69 13.39 -8.50
CA LYS A 199 18.86 14.59 -8.72
C LYS A 199 17.37 14.29 -8.75
N ILE A 200 16.99 13.03 -8.77
CA ILE A 200 15.62 12.53 -8.80
C ILE A 200 15.32 11.86 -7.46
N ALA A 201 14.22 12.26 -6.82
CA ALA A 201 13.62 11.49 -5.74
C ALA A 201 12.36 10.79 -6.27
N VAL A 202 12.20 9.51 -5.92
CA VAL A 202 10.99 8.72 -6.20
C VAL A 202 10.30 8.42 -4.87
N LEU A 203 9.02 8.77 -4.77
CA LEU A 203 8.21 8.56 -3.58
C LEU A 203 7.37 7.29 -3.70
N ALA A 204 7.62 6.34 -2.80
CA ALA A 204 6.78 5.17 -2.57
C ALA A 204 5.58 5.56 -1.71
N ALA A 205 4.38 5.30 -2.23
CA ALA A 205 3.08 5.51 -1.58
C ALA A 205 2.80 4.41 -0.54
N THR A 206 3.68 4.27 0.44
CA THR A 206 3.57 3.34 1.56
C THR A 206 2.28 3.49 2.38
N ASN A 207 1.70 4.69 2.47
CA ASN A 207 0.37 4.91 3.05
C ASN A 207 -0.68 4.14 2.25
N ASN A 208 -0.60 4.20 0.92
CA ASN A 208 -1.47 3.44 0.03
C ASN A 208 -1.28 1.94 0.17
N TRP A 209 -0.03 1.47 0.26
CA TRP A 209 0.27 0.05 0.47
C TRP A 209 -0.41 -0.51 1.73
N ASN A 210 -0.42 0.27 2.81
CA ASN A 210 -1.08 -0.12 4.05
C ASN A 210 -2.62 0.00 3.98
N ALA A 211 -3.16 0.99 3.26
CA ALA A 211 -4.60 1.18 3.09
C ALA A 211 -5.26 -0.03 2.43
N TYR A 212 -4.57 -0.64 1.47
CA TYR A 212 -4.99 -1.83 0.75
C TYR A 212 -4.64 -3.15 1.45
N ASN A 213 -3.92 -3.11 2.58
CA ASN A 213 -3.51 -4.31 3.31
C ASN A 213 -4.60 -4.84 4.24
N ASN A 214 -5.27 -5.92 3.82
CA ASN A 214 -6.32 -6.60 4.57
C ASN A 214 -5.82 -7.76 5.47
N PHE A 215 -4.52 -7.88 5.71
CA PHE A 215 -3.98 -8.80 6.71
C PHE A 215 -4.58 -8.48 8.10
N GLY A 216 -5.13 -9.47 8.80
CA GLY A 216 -5.89 -9.24 10.03
C GLY A 216 -7.39 -9.13 9.83
N GLY A 217 -7.87 -9.16 8.58
CA GLY A 217 -9.31 -9.13 8.24
C GLY A 217 -9.89 -7.73 8.08
N ARG A 218 -9.05 -6.70 8.12
CA ARG A 218 -9.45 -5.30 7.97
C ARG A 218 -8.40 -4.48 7.20
N SER A 219 -8.90 -3.54 6.41
CA SER A 219 -8.17 -2.57 5.60
C SER A 219 -9.05 -1.32 5.43
N ASN A 220 -8.61 -0.31 4.68
CA ASN A 220 -9.48 0.83 4.37
C ASN A 220 -10.66 0.48 3.42
N TYR A 221 -10.72 -0.75 2.90
CA TYR A 221 -11.75 -1.20 1.95
C TYR A 221 -12.55 -2.42 2.42
N ILE A 222 -12.16 -3.01 3.55
CA ILE A 222 -12.75 -4.22 4.11
C ILE A 222 -12.84 -4.02 5.61
N ASN A 223 -14.06 -4.10 6.16
CA ASN A 223 -14.32 -3.90 7.59
C ASN A 223 -13.69 -2.59 8.11
N ASP A 224 -13.74 -1.53 7.33
CA ASP A 224 -13.04 -0.25 7.56
C ASP A 224 -13.42 0.42 8.89
N GLU A 225 -14.67 0.26 9.34
CA GLU A 225 -15.16 0.75 10.63
C GLU A 225 -14.78 -0.14 11.83
N GLY A 226 -14.11 -1.27 11.59
CA GLY A 226 -13.73 -2.23 12.63
C GLY A 226 -14.09 -3.67 12.28
N LEU A 227 -13.42 -4.61 12.94
CA LEU A 227 -13.73 -6.04 12.76
C LEU A 227 -15.16 -6.36 13.20
N PRO A 228 -15.88 -7.22 12.45
CA PRO A 228 -17.20 -7.67 12.87
C PRO A 228 -17.13 -8.46 14.18
N ALA A 229 -18.24 -8.49 14.93
CA ALA A 229 -18.31 -9.15 16.23
C ALA A 229 -17.98 -10.67 16.20
N ARG A 230 -18.13 -11.30 15.03
CA ARG A 230 -17.74 -12.69 14.77
C ARG A 230 -16.89 -12.77 13.50
N PRO A 231 -16.00 -13.78 13.37
CA PRO A 231 -15.26 -14.03 12.15
C PRO A 231 -16.16 -14.29 10.95
N THR A 232 -15.62 -14.00 9.77
CA THR A 232 -16.29 -14.25 8.49
C THR A 232 -16.29 -15.74 8.17
N ILE A 233 -17.46 -16.29 7.89
CA ILE A 233 -17.63 -17.68 7.42
C ILE A 233 -17.68 -17.67 5.89
N ASN A 234 -18.46 -16.76 5.33
CA ASN A 234 -18.59 -16.56 3.89
C ASN A 234 -18.58 -15.07 3.59
N SER A 235 -17.54 -14.59 2.90
CA SER A 235 -17.38 -13.17 2.63
C SER A 235 -18.60 -12.55 1.96
N ARG A 236 -19.22 -13.21 0.98
CA ARG A 236 -20.37 -12.67 0.23
C ARG A 236 -21.66 -12.60 1.05
N GLN A 237 -21.77 -13.39 2.12
CA GLN A 237 -22.96 -13.46 2.98
C GLN A 237 -22.76 -12.74 4.32
N ASP A 238 -21.52 -12.48 4.73
CA ASP A 238 -21.21 -11.90 6.04
C ASP A 238 -20.68 -10.48 5.96
N LEU A 239 -19.92 -10.11 4.91
CA LEU A 239 -19.30 -8.79 4.84
C LEU A 239 -20.30 -7.76 4.30
N ALA A 240 -20.44 -6.65 5.02
CA ALA A 240 -21.31 -5.53 4.66
C ALA A 240 -21.10 -5.06 3.20
N ARG A 241 -19.84 -5.10 2.74
CA ARG A 241 -19.46 -4.75 1.35
C ARG A 241 -20.23 -5.54 0.29
N TYR A 242 -20.47 -6.83 0.52
CA TYR A 242 -21.16 -7.69 -0.45
C TYR A 242 -22.66 -7.80 -0.19
N LEU A 243 -23.11 -7.44 1.01
CA LEU A 243 -24.51 -7.38 1.39
C LEU A 243 -25.20 -6.07 0.94
N GLY A 244 -24.42 -5.09 0.46
CA GLY A 244 -24.95 -3.77 0.12
C GLY A 244 -25.31 -2.93 1.35
N THR A 245 -24.80 -3.32 2.52
CA THR A 245 -24.99 -2.63 3.80
C THR A 245 -23.71 -1.93 4.27
N ALA A 246 -22.64 -1.97 3.47
CA ALA A 246 -21.45 -1.19 3.74
C ALA A 246 -21.75 0.30 3.67
N THR A 247 -21.32 0.96 4.71
CA THR A 247 -21.38 2.39 4.98
C THR A 247 -19.98 3.00 4.91
N SER A 248 -19.08 2.32 4.21
CA SER A 248 -17.72 2.76 3.99
C SER A 248 -17.72 4.20 3.49
N GLN A 249 -16.92 5.04 4.12
CA GLN A 249 -16.80 6.46 3.78
C GLN A 249 -18.11 7.25 3.97
N MET A 250 -19.01 6.81 4.87
CA MET A 250 -20.23 7.53 5.27
C MET A 250 -20.27 7.96 6.74
N TYR A 251 -19.36 7.45 7.58
CA TYR A 251 -19.29 7.76 9.01
C TYR A 251 -18.19 8.75 9.38
N PRO A 252 -18.28 9.39 10.56
CA PRO A 252 -17.24 10.27 11.06
C PRO A 252 -15.83 9.66 11.10
N ASN A 253 -14.80 10.48 10.90
CA ASN A 253 -13.42 10.01 10.83
C ASN A 253 -12.98 9.24 12.09
N ASP A 254 -13.49 9.61 13.26
CA ASP A 254 -13.25 8.91 14.53
C ASP A 254 -13.96 7.55 14.63
N SER A 255 -14.90 7.25 13.72
CA SER A 255 -15.52 5.92 13.58
C SER A 255 -14.61 4.89 12.91
N TYR A 256 -13.53 5.30 12.24
CA TYR A 256 -12.58 4.40 11.59
C TYR A 256 -11.35 4.18 12.48
N PRO A 257 -11.18 2.97 13.06
CA PRO A 257 -10.02 2.69 13.89
C PRO A 257 -8.73 2.72 13.04
N PRO A 258 -7.58 3.07 13.64
CA PRO A 258 -6.35 3.20 12.88
C PRO A 258 -5.74 1.82 12.53
N ILE A 259 -4.92 1.79 11.48
CA ILE A 259 -4.36 0.60 10.84
C ILE A 259 -2.84 0.61 10.98
N SER A 260 -2.29 -0.46 11.56
CA SER A 260 -0.85 -0.64 11.77
C SER A 260 -0.10 -1.05 10.50
N PHE A 261 1.09 -0.49 10.31
CA PHE A 261 2.06 -0.93 9.32
C PHE A 261 2.77 -2.24 9.70
N GLU A 262 2.73 -2.68 10.96
CA GLU A 262 3.42 -3.88 11.46
C GLU A 262 2.73 -5.19 11.06
N ARG A 263 2.55 -5.39 9.75
CA ARG A 263 1.82 -6.53 9.16
C ARG A 263 2.43 -6.96 7.81
N PRO A 264 2.41 -8.26 7.48
CA PRO A 264 2.67 -8.75 6.12
C PRO A 264 1.74 -8.11 5.07
N GLU A 265 2.23 -7.93 3.85
CA GLU A 265 1.51 -7.29 2.73
C GLU A 265 1.50 -8.18 1.50
N TYR A 266 0.45 -8.98 1.34
CA TYR A 266 0.29 -9.86 0.17
C TYR A 266 0.28 -9.10 -1.16
N GLY A 267 -0.28 -7.88 -1.18
CA GLY A 267 -0.35 -7.05 -2.38
C GLY A 267 1.01 -6.57 -2.89
N ASN A 268 2.05 -6.62 -2.06
CA ASN A 268 3.40 -6.19 -2.41
C ASN A 268 4.33 -7.36 -2.79
N VAL A 269 3.85 -8.60 -2.77
CA VAL A 269 4.64 -9.77 -3.16
C VAL A 269 4.85 -9.77 -4.68
N ILE A 270 6.10 -10.00 -5.10
CA ILE A 270 6.51 -10.13 -6.50
C ILE A 270 7.08 -11.54 -6.66
N ALA A 271 6.59 -12.29 -7.65
CA ALA A 271 7.04 -13.67 -7.81
C ALA A 271 8.55 -13.75 -8.11
N LYS A 272 9.18 -14.85 -7.70
CA LYS A 272 10.64 -15.06 -7.82
C LYS A 272 11.17 -14.75 -9.22
N ASP A 273 10.55 -15.35 -10.22
CA ASP A 273 10.99 -15.26 -11.63
C ASP A 273 10.30 -14.15 -12.44
N GLU A 274 9.42 -13.36 -11.81
CA GLU A 274 8.77 -12.22 -12.48
C GLU A 274 9.82 -11.20 -12.92
N LYS A 275 9.68 -10.67 -14.13
CA LYS A 275 10.53 -9.61 -14.70
C LYS A 275 9.78 -8.28 -14.69
N VAL A 276 10.54 -7.18 -14.71
CA VAL A 276 9.95 -5.83 -14.67
C VAL A 276 9.04 -5.53 -15.88
N THR A 277 9.25 -6.24 -16.99
CA THR A 277 8.44 -6.13 -18.22
C THR A 277 7.31 -7.16 -18.29
N ASP A 278 7.14 -8.03 -17.29
CA ASP A 278 6.04 -8.98 -17.29
C ASP A 278 4.72 -8.24 -16.94
N PRO A 279 3.57 -8.70 -17.46
CA PRO A 279 2.28 -8.14 -17.11
C PRO A 279 1.99 -8.22 -15.60
N MET A 280 1.33 -7.19 -15.08
CA MET A 280 0.85 -7.09 -13.70
C MET A 280 -0.59 -7.61 -13.62
N GLY A 281 -0.74 -8.77 -13.00
CA GLY A 281 -2.03 -9.42 -12.80
C GLY A 281 -2.77 -8.92 -11.55
N GLY A 282 -4.10 -8.83 -11.64
CA GLY A 282 -4.97 -8.58 -10.48
C GLY A 282 -5.01 -7.13 -10.00
N ARG A 283 -5.80 -6.87 -8.95
CA ARG A 283 -6.08 -5.50 -8.48
C ARG A 283 -4.87 -4.86 -7.79
N LEU A 284 -4.22 -5.61 -6.89
CA LEU A 284 -3.21 -5.05 -5.98
C LEU A 284 -1.85 -4.82 -6.67
N ALA A 285 -1.39 -5.76 -7.50
CA ALA A 285 -0.09 -5.60 -8.17
C ALA A 285 -0.04 -4.33 -9.04
N SER A 286 -1.17 -3.97 -9.65
CA SER A 286 -1.29 -2.81 -10.52
C SER A 286 -1.49 -1.46 -9.80
N THR A 287 -1.36 -1.42 -8.47
CA THR A 287 -1.56 -0.19 -7.68
C THR A 287 -0.58 -0.02 -6.52
N LEU A 288 0.34 -0.97 -6.30
CA LEU A 288 1.26 -0.98 -5.15
C LEU A 288 2.72 -1.17 -5.61
N ALA A 289 3.59 -1.68 -4.74
CA ALA A 289 5.02 -1.85 -5.02
C ALA A 289 5.37 -2.56 -6.35
N PRO A 290 4.65 -3.60 -6.83
CA PRO A 290 4.91 -4.20 -8.14
C PRO A 290 4.74 -3.20 -9.30
N GLY A 291 3.80 -2.26 -9.16
CA GLY A 291 3.59 -1.16 -10.07
C GLY A 291 4.70 -0.12 -10.02
N MET A 292 5.07 0.34 -8.82
CA MET A 292 6.22 1.23 -8.62
C MET A 292 7.51 0.66 -9.25
N TRP A 293 7.74 -0.64 -9.15
CA TRP A 293 8.91 -1.29 -9.73
C TRP A 293 9.05 -1.04 -11.25
N ARG A 294 7.94 -0.88 -11.99
CA ARG A 294 7.97 -0.56 -13.43
C ARG A 294 8.54 0.84 -13.69
N LEU A 295 8.27 1.80 -12.81
CA LEU A 295 8.86 3.14 -12.87
C LEU A 295 10.38 3.07 -12.63
N LEU A 296 10.81 2.33 -11.61
CA LEU A 296 12.23 2.18 -11.30
C LEU A 296 13.00 1.50 -12.44
N GLY A 297 12.44 0.42 -12.99
CA GLY A 297 13.02 -0.24 -14.15
C GLY A 297 13.10 0.65 -15.39
N TRP A 298 12.12 1.53 -15.60
CA TRP A 298 12.17 2.52 -16.67
C TRP A 298 13.27 3.56 -16.46
N LEU A 299 13.41 4.10 -15.25
CA LEU A 299 14.45 5.08 -14.91
C LEU A 299 15.84 4.50 -15.21
N GLU A 300 16.12 3.27 -14.78
CA GLU A 300 17.39 2.61 -15.06
C GLU A 300 17.61 2.30 -16.54
N ARG A 301 16.57 1.89 -17.28
CA ARG A 301 16.66 1.67 -18.73
C ARG A 301 17.07 2.94 -19.47
N GLU A 302 16.55 4.08 -19.04
CA GLU A 302 16.87 5.38 -19.64
C GLU A 302 18.17 6.01 -19.11
N GLY A 303 18.81 5.39 -18.11
CA GLY A 303 20.11 5.81 -17.55
C GLY A 303 20.02 6.89 -16.48
N TYR A 304 18.88 7.00 -15.79
CA TYR A 304 18.71 7.96 -14.69
C TYR A 304 19.13 7.37 -13.35
N GLU A 305 19.92 8.13 -12.60
CA GLU A 305 20.15 7.89 -11.17
C GLU A 305 19.00 8.49 -10.36
N TYR A 306 18.56 7.79 -9.32
CA TYR A 306 17.48 8.22 -8.43
C TYR A 306 17.71 7.72 -7.00
N ASP A 307 17.11 8.43 -6.06
CA ASP A 307 16.94 7.99 -4.67
C ASP A 307 15.47 7.65 -4.42
N VAL A 308 15.20 6.68 -3.55
CA VAL A 308 13.85 6.20 -3.21
C VAL A 308 13.55 6.48 -1.74
N TYR A 309 12.35 7.02 -1.49
CA TYR A 309 11.85 7.37 -0.16
C TYR A 309 10.43 6.85 0.03
N SER A 310 10.03 6.60 1.28
CA SER A 310 8.62 6.36 1.64
C SER A 310 7.90 7.67 1.99
N ASP A 311 6.57 7.64 2.01
CA ASP A 311 5.76 8.76 2.54
C ASP A 311 6.19 9.16 3.96
N ALA A 312 6.47 8.16 4.82
CA ALA A 312 6.93 8.41 6.19
C ALA A 312 8.23 9.22 6.24
N GLN A 313 9.13 9.04 5.26
CA GLN A 313 10.37 9.80 5.17
C GLN A 313 10.18 11.19 4.56
N LEU A 314 9.12 11.41 3.78
CA LEU A 314 8.65 12.76 3.42
C LEU A 314 8.03 13.47 4.63
N ARG A 315 7.24 12.75 5.43
CA ARG A 315 6.58 13.26 6.64
C ARG A 315 7.55 13.69 7.73
N ASP A 316 8.54 12.86 8.04
CA ASP A 316 9.48 13.12 9.14
C ASP A 316 10.61 14.11 8.74
N GLY A 317 10.71 14.46 7.45
CA GLY A 317 11.71 15.37 6.91
C GLY A 317 13.04 14.72 6.52
N THR A 318 13.13 13.39 6.56
CA THR A 318 14.29 12.63 6.05
C THR A 318 14.52 12.89 4.56
N LEU A 319 13.44 13.01 3.78
CA LEU A 319 13.49 13.50 2.40
C LEU A 319 13.59 15.03 2.40
N ASP A 320 14.81 15.54 2.23
CA ASP A 320 15.06 16.95 1.94
C ASP A 320 14.77 17.27 0.47
N LEU A 321 13.57 17.81 0.19
CA LEU A 321 13.14 18.16 -1.16
C LEU A 321 14.09 19.15 -1.86
N ASP A 322 14.75 20.06 -1.13
CA ASP A 322 15.64 21.07 -1.72
C ASP A 322 16.95 20.47 -2.24
N ALA A 323 17.28 19.23 -1.85
CA ALA A 323 18.42 18.51 -2.40
C ALA A 323 18.16 17.91 -3.78
N TYR A 324 16.89 17.83 -4.20
CA TYR A 324 16.46 17.22 -5.45
C TYR A 324 16.05 18.26 -6.48
N LYS A 325 16.12 17.88 -7.76
CA LYS A 325 15.61 18.69 -8.87
C LYS A 325 14.17 18.35 -9.19
N VAL A 326 13.76 17.11 -8.92
CA VAL A 326 12.44 16.62 -9.25
C VAL A 326 12.01 15.51 -8.29
N LEU A 327 10.74 15.53 -7.91
CA LEU A 327 10.05 14.47 -7.19
C LEU A 327 9.09 13.74 -8.14
N LEU A 328 9.14 12.41 -8.17
CA LEU A 328 8.22 11.55 -8.93
C LEU A 328 7.34 10.76 -7.96
N THR A 329 6.04 10.71 -8.21
CA THR A 329 5.16 9.74 -7.52
C THR A 329 5.17 8.39 -8.23
N GLU A 330 4.83 7.33 -7.49
CA GLU A 330 4.34 6.10 -8.13
C GLU A 330 2.91 6.27 -8.72
N MET A 331 2.31 5.16 -9.17
CA MET A 331 1.10 5.15 -9.98
C MET A 331 -0.21 5.40 -9.24
N HIS A 332 -0.25 5.19 -7.92
CA HIS A 332 -1.48 5.37 -7.14
C HIS A 332 -1.21 5.93 -5.74
N PRO A 333 -0.80 7.20 -5.63
CA PRO A 333 -0.47 7.83 -4.35
C PRO A 333 -1.72 8.44 -3.68
N GLU A 334 -2.73 7.62 -3.38
CA GLU A 334 -4.07 8.05 -2.94
C GLU A 334 -4.09 8.72 -1.55
N TYR A 335 -3.20 8.31 -0.64
CA TYR A 335 -3.26 8.65 0.78
C TYR A 335 -2.05 9.47 1.23
N TRP A 336 -2.30 10.68 1.73
CA TRP A 336 -1.26 11.65 2.09
C TRP A 336 -1.50 12.24 3.47
N TYR A 337 -0.44 12.47 4.23
CA TYR A 337 -0.49 13.34 5.38
C TYR A 337 -0.51 14.80 4.92
N ARG A 338 -1.22 15.67 5.65
CA ARG A 338 -1.32 17.09 5.26
C ARG A 338 0.03 17.76 5.10
N GLU A 339 0.94 17.54 6.04
CA GLU A 339 2.27 18.12 6.00
C GLU A 339 3.16 17.47 4.93
N GLU A 340 2.83 16.29 4.39
CA GLU A 340 3.50 15.76 3.18
C GLU A 340 3.08 16.60 1.97
N TYR A 341 1.78 16.88 1.82
CA TYR A 341 1.23 17.71 0.75
C TYR A 341 1.75 19.15 0.82
N GLU A 342 1.71 19.78 2.00
CA GLU A 342 2.20 21.16 2.20
C GLU A 342 3.67 21.28 1.82
N ARG A 343 4.52 20.32 2.22
CA ARG A 343 5.94 20.33 1.86
C ARG A 343 6.17 20.32 0.36
N VAL A 344 5.45 19.45 -0.37
CA VAL A 344 5.57 19.37 -1.83
C VAL A 344 4.98 20.61 -2.48
N ARG A 345 3.80 21.07 -2.05
CA ARG A 345 3.15 22.28 -2.53
C ARG A 345 4.06 23.50 -2.39
N ASP A 346 4.59 23.74 -1.20
CA ASP A 346 5.41 24.91 -0.88
C ASP A 346 6.78 24.82 -1.57
N TRP A 347 7.33 23.60 -1.70
CA TRP A 347 8.51 23.38 -2.53
C TRP A 347 8.29 23.80 -3.98
N VAL A 348 7.19 23.36 -4.59
CA VAL A 348 6.85 23.71 -5.97
C VAL A 348 6.53 25.20 -6.11
N PHE A 349 5.73 25.77 -5.21
CA PHE A 349 5.23 27.14 -5.38
C PHE A 349 6.26 28.21 -5.01
N GLU A 350 7.15 27.92 -4.07
CA GLU A 350 7.98 28.95 -3.44
C GLU A 350 9.49 28.70 -3.61
N ARG A 351 9.89 27.47 -3.96
CA ARG A 351 11.29 27.03 -3.95
C ARG A 351 11.74 26.36 -5.26
N ASP A 352 11.11 26.69 -6.39
CA ASP A 352 11.44 26.13 -7.73
C ASP A 352 11.39 24.58 -7.79
N GLY A 353 10.55 23.98 -6.95
CA GLY A 353 10.36 22.53 -6.92
C GLY A 353 9.67 22.00 -8.18
N ARG A 354 10.09 20.82 -8.64
CA ARG A 354 9.52 20.21 -9.85
C ARG A 354 8.89 18.88 -9.53
N PHE A 355 7.65 18.69 -9.93
CA PHE A 355 6.84 17.55 -9.53
C PHE A 355 6.26 16.81 -10.73
N MET A 356 6.51 15.51 -10.79
CA MET A 356 5.92 14.61 -11.78
C MET A 356 4.92 13.69 -11.09
N TYR A 357 3.65 14.01 -11.21
CA TYR A 357 2.55 13.17 -10.78
C TYR A 357 2.23 12.15 -11.89
N LEU A 358 2.76 10.93 -11.74
CA LEU A 358 2.73 9.89 -12.78
C LEU A 358 1.62 8.86 -12.57
N GLY A 359 0.70 9.13 -11.65
CA GLY A 359 -0.39 8.25 -11.25
C GLY A 359 -1.79 8.80 -11.50
N GLY A 360 -2.78 8.10 -10.96
CA GLY A 360 -4.20 8.49 -10.92
C GLY A 360 -4.75 8.35 -9.49
N ASN A 361 -5.81 9.10 -9.19
CA ASN A 361 -6.43 9.17 -7.86
C ASN A 361 -5.43 9.41 -6.73
N GLY A 362 -4.51 10.35 -6.97
CA GLY A 362 -3.50 10.78 -6.02
C GLY A 362 -4.00 11.89 -5.11
N ILE A 363 -3.47 11.92 -3.88
CA ILE A 363 -3.79 12.95 -2.87
C ILE A 363 -5.31 13.03 -2.63
N ASP A 364 -5.99 11.88 -2.66
CA ASP A 364 -7.44 11.82 -2.55
C ASP A 364 -7.90 11.91 -1.10
N CYS A 365 -7.15 11.33 -0.16
CA CYS A 365 -7.56 11.19 1.22
C CYS A 365 -6.42 11.55 2.19
N GLU A 366 -6.73 12.39 3.17
CA GLU A 366 -5.80 12.70 4.26
C GLU A 366 -5.66 11.49 5.19
N VAL A 367 -4.45 11.24 5.68
CA VAL A 367 -4.19 10.30 6.78
C VAL A 367 -3.78 11.05 8.04
N GLU A 368 -3.95 10.43 9.19
CA GLU A 368 -3.47 10.91 10.49
C GLU A 368 -2.60 9.82 11.11
N TYR A 369 -1.33 10.14 11.41
CA TYR A 369 -0.45 9.23 12.13
C TYR A 369 -0.80 9.27 13.62
N VAL A 370 -1.30 8.16 14.16
CA VAL A 370 -1.62 8.02 15.59
C VAL A 370 -0.33 7.76 16.40
N ASP A 371 0.61 7.04 15.78
CA ASP A 371 1.98 6.84 16.25
C ASP A 371 2.89 6.50 15.04
N ASP A 372 4.17 6.19 15.28
CA ASP A 372 5.15 5.87 14.23
C ASP A 372 4.83 4.59 13.43
N SER A 373 3.88 3.78 13.91
CA SER A 373 3.54 2.47 13.35
C SER A 373 2.10 2.35 12.88
N THR A 374 1.26 3.37 13.08
CA THR A 374 -0.20 3.24 12.97
C THR A 374 -0.85 4.51 12.41
N VAL A 375 -1.70 4.36 11.39
CA VAL A 375 -2.35 5.47 10.68
C VAL A 375 -3.87 5.33 10.64
N ARG A 376 -4.58 6.44 10.83
CA ARG A 376 -6.02 6.58 10.58
C ARG A 376 -6.24 7.20 9.21
N TYR A 377 -7.20 6.68 8.45
CA TYR A 377 -7.59 7.23 7.16
C TYR A 377 -8.81 8.14 7.34
N LEU A 378 -8.72 9.40 6.91
CA LEU A 378 -9.77 10.41 7.11
C LEU A 378 -10.78 10.33 5.96
N THR A 379 -11.62 9.29 6.00
CA THR A 379 -12.42 8.86 4.86
C THR A 379 -13.69 9.67 4.60
N ASP A 380 -14.20 10.47 5.55
CA ASP A 380 -15.43 11.25 5.28
C ASP A 380 -15.65 12.54 6.11
N HIS A 381 -15.66 12.53 7.46
CA HIS A 381 -16.16 13.70 8.22
C HIS A 381 -15.07 14.56 8.84
N THR A 382 -15.08 15.82 8.42
CA THR A 382 -14.56 16.96 9.18
C THR A 382 -15.72 17.85 9.63
N ASP A 383 -15.43 18.90 10.40
CA ASP A 383 -16.40 19.94 10.82
C ASP A 383 -17.19 20.60 9.64
N ALA A 384 -16.89 20.25 8.39
CA ALA A 384 -17.54 20.71 7.16
C ALA A 384 -18.90 20.04 6.84
N GLY A 385 -19.32 19.03 7.61
CA GLY A 385 -20.64 18.36 7.51
C GLY A 385 -20.67 17.08 6.65
N THR A 386 -21.87 16.48 6.52
CA THR A 386 -22.11 15.15 5.90
C THR A 386 -22.21 15.19 4.36
N ASP A 387 -21.42 16.05 3.70
CA ASP A 387 -21.55 16.26 2.26
C ASP A 387 -21.03 15.03 1.48
N MET A 388 -21.96 14.20 1.01
CA MET A 388 -21.69 13.08 0.10
C MET A 388 -21.31 13.55 -1.32
N GLY A 389 -21.26 14.86 -1.57
CA GLY A 389 -20.98 15.48 -2.86
C GLY A 389 -19.62 15.14 -3.47
N VAL A 390 -18.66 14.63 -2.70
CA VAL A 390 -17.43 14.03 -3.27
C VAL A 390 -17.71 12.79 -4.12
N TRP A 391 -18.85 12.12 -3.89
CA TRP A 391 -19.30 10.92 -4.60
C TRP A 391 -20.41 11.23 -5.62
N LEU A 392 -20.89 12.48 -5.69
CA LEU A 392 -21.93 12.90 -6.64
C LEU A 392 -21.30 13.35 -7.96
N GLU A 393 -21.89 12.92 -9.09
CA GLU A 393 -21.52 13.38 -10.42
C GLU A 393 -22.16 14.75 -10.72
N GLY A 394 -21.36 15.74 -11.17
CA GLY A 394 -21.87 17.02 -11.69
C GLY A 394 -21.26 18.30 -11.11
N LYS A 395 -21.79 19.46 -11.52
CA LYS A 395 -21.26 20.81 -11.25
C LYS A 395 -21.52 21.35 -9.83
N GLU A 396 -22.16 20.58 -8.96
CA GLU A 396 -22.49 20.98 -7.59
C GLU A 396 -21.53 20.41 -6.54
N ARG A 397 -20.46 19.72 -6.96
CA ARG A 397 -19.43 19.16 -6.08
C ARG A 397 -18.70 20.29 -5.33
N LYS A 398 -18.97 20.42 -4.03
CA LYS A 398 -18.34 21.41 -3.14
C LYS A 398 -16.84 21.16 -2.94
N PHE A 399 -16.44 19.89 -2.90
CA PHE A 399 -15.07 19.45 -2.64
C PHE A 399 -14.60 18.46 -3.71
N ASP A 400 -13.44 18.73 -4.29
CA ASP A 400 -12.78 17.90 -5.32
C ASP A 400 -12.47 16.47 -4.88
N ASN A 401 -12.22 16.20 -3.60
CA ASN A 401 -11.95 14.86 -3.05
C ASN A 401 -12.00 14.89 -1.50
N ARG A 402 -11.68 13.76 -0.85
CA ARG A 402 -11.68 13.65 0.63
C ARG A 402 -10.63 14.57 1.26
N PHE A 403 -9.46 14.74 0.65
CA PHE A 403 -8.40 15.65 1.12
C PHE A 403 -8.84 17.12 1.07
N HIS A 404 -9.61 17.52 0.04
CA HIS A 404 -10.19 18.86 0.00
C HIS A 404 -11.21 19.10 1.12
N LYS A 405 -11.91 18.06 1.61
CA LYS A 405 -12.81 18.22 2.78
C LYS A 405 -12.06 18.56 4.06
N THR A 406 -10.80 18.14 4.19
CA THR A 406 -10.02 18.28 5.42
C THR A 406 -9.07 19.47 5.39
N TYR A 407 -8.66 19.92 4.19
CA TYR A 407 -7.69 21.00 4.04
C TYR A 407 -7.95 21.91 2.82
N GLU A 408 -7.46 21.56 1.62
CA GLU A 408 -7.68 22.31 0.38
C GLU A 408 -7.64 21.39 -0.85
N SER A 409 -8.13 21.86 -2.00
CA SER A 409 -8.06 21.06 -3.24
C SER A 409 -6.61 20.81 -3.68
N PRO A 410 -6.21 19.55 -3.86
CA PRO A 410 -4.93 19.22 -4.48
C PRO A 410 -4.84 19.64 -5.94
N ALA A 411 -5.96 19.98 -6.61
CA ALA A 411 -5.99 20.42 -8.00
C ALA A 411 -5.14 21.68 -8.21
N LYS A 412 -4.94 22.48 -7.16
CA LYS A 412 -4.04 23.63 -7.18
C LYS A 412 -2.58 23.24 -7.46
N LEU A 413 -2.16 22.08 -6.96
CA LEU A 413 -0.81 21.53 -7.12
C LEU A 413 -0.71 20.64 -8.36
N VAL A 414 -1.55 19.59 -8.47
CA VAL A 414 -1.43 18.56 -9.52
C VAL A 414 -2.26 18.85 -10.77
N GLY A 415 -3.12 19.87 -10.73
CA GLY A 415 -3.93 20.28 -11.87
C GLY A 415 -5.13 19.39 -12.16
N VAL A 416 -5.11 18.11 -11.82
CA VAL A 416 -6.17 17.13 -12.11
C VAL A 416 -6.56 16.35 -10.86
N ILE A 417 -7.83 15.94 -10.78
CA ILE A 417 -8.38 15.16 -9.67
C ILE A 417 -9.24 14.01 -10.21
N PHE A 418 -9.22 12.89 -9.48
CA PHE A 418 -10.02 11.71 -9.79
C PHE A 418 -11.52 12.03 -9.91
N THR A 419 -12.14 11.39 -10.90
CA THR A 419 -13.59 11.33 -11.02
C THR A 419 -14.02 9.89 -11.33
N HIS A 420 -15.21 9.50 -10.88
CA HIS A 420 -15.80 8.19 -11.18
C HIS A 420 -16.11 7.98 -12.66
N VAL A 421 -16.24 9.06 -13.43
CA VAL A 421 -16.48 8.99 -14.87
C VAL A 421 -15.26 8.36 -15.54
N GLY A 422 -15.41 7.14 -16.07
CA GLY A 422 -14.30 6.37 -16.65
C GLY A 422 -13.54 5.48 -15.67
N GLU A 423 -13.93 5.41 -14.40
CA GLU A 423 -13.40 4.43 -13.44
C GLU A 423 -13.58 3.00 -14.00
N GLY A 424 -12.55 2.18 -13.84
CA GLY A 424 -12.56 0.79 -14.31
C GLY A 424 -12.44 0.63 -15.83
N THR A 425 -12.20 1.71 -16.59
CA THR A 425 -11.94 1.66 -18.03
C THR A 425 -10.46 1.94 -18.33
N ALA A 426 -9.98 1.57 -19.51
CA ALA A 426 -8.67 1.99 -20.01
C ALA A 426 -8.67 2.23 -21.51
N ALA A 427 -7.85 3.18 -21.97
CA ALA A 427 -7.66 3.52 -23.37
C ALA A 427 -6.28 4.20 -23.60
N PRO A 428 -5.83 4.34 -24.86
CA PRO A 428 -4.72 5.20 -25.21
C PRO A 428 -5.08 6.68 -24.97
N TYR A 429 -4.07 7.55 -24.85
CA TYR A 429 -4.25 9.00 -24.92
C TYR A 429 -4.35 9.45 -26.37
N GLU A 430 -5.13 10.50 -26.63
CA GLU A 430 -5.09 11.32 -27.84
C GLU A 430 -4.26 12.57 -27.59
N CYS A 431 -3.26 12.83 -28.44
CA CYS A 431 -2.45 14.03 -28.40
C CYS A 431 -3.29 15.27 -28.77
N ARG A 432 -3.25 16.31 -27.95
CA ARG A 432 -3.99 17.58 -28.16
C ARG A 432 -3.11 18.80 -28.40
N ASN A 433 -1.83 18.72 -28.02
CA ASN A 433 -0.90 19.84 -28.14
C ASN A 433 0.50 19.40 -28.60
N SER A 434 0.58 18.84 -29.82
CA SER A 434 1.81 18.25 -30.39
C SER A 434 2.97 19.23 -30.57
N ASP A 435 2.69 20.53 -30.66
CA ASP A 435 3.72 21.57 -30.78
C ASP A 435 4.42 21.86 -29.44
N HIS A 436 3.87 21.39 -28.32
CA HIS A 436 4.48 21.52 -27.01
C HIS A 436 5.75 20.66 -26.93
N TRP A 437 6.81 21.19 -26.31
CA TRP A 437 8.14 20.57 -26.24
C TRP A 437 8.15 19.16 -25.63
N ILE A 438 7.13 18.82 -24.83
CA ILE A 438 6.94 17.49 -24.23
C ILE A 438 6.82 16.40 -25.30
N PHE A 439 6.27 16.71 -26.48
CA PHE A 439 6.10 15.76 -27.58
C PHE A 439 7.30 15.71 -28.54
N ASN A 440 8.38 16.45 -28.28
CA ASN A 440 9.56 16.46 -29.15
C ASN A 440 10.12 15.05 -29.41
N GLY A 441 10.32 14.71 -30.67
CA GLY A 441 10.89 13.41 -31.07
C GLY A 441 9.95 12.21 -30.90
N THR A 442 8.67 12.43 -30.57
CA THR A 442 7.63 11.37 -30.58
C THR A 442 7.09 11.12 -31.99
N GLY A 443 7.07 12.14 -32.84
CA GLY A 443 6.42 12.10 -34.16
C GLY A 443 4.89 12.25 -34.12
N LEU A 444 4.30 12.39 -32.93
CA LEU A 444 2.87 12.56 -32.74
C LEU A 444 2.37 13.90 -33.29
N LYS A 445 1.15 13.90 -33.82
CA LYS A 445 0.37 15.07 -34.22
C LYS A 445 -0.90 15.14 -33.38
N ASN A 446 -1.53 16.30 -33.34
CA ASN A 446 -2.86 16.43 -32.75
C ASN A 446 -3.84 15.42 -33.38
N GLY A 447 -4.53 14.65 -32.54
CA GLY A 447 -5.42 13.55 -32.94
C GLY A 447 -4.76 12.17 -32.99
N ASP A 448 -3.43 12.06 -32.95
CA ASP A 448 -2.75 10.77 -32.88
C ASP A 448 -2.92 10.13 -31.50
N LYS A 449 -3.04 8.80 -31.49
CA LYS A 449 -3.14 8.00 -30.26
C LYS A 449 -1.78 7.47 -29.82
N PHE A 450 -1.55 7.39 -28.51
CA PHE A 450 -0.35 6.80 -27.92
C PHE A 450 -0.62 6.16 -26.56
N GLY A 451 0.29 5.29 -26.10
CA GLY A 451 0.08 4.52 -24.87
C GLY A 451 -0.88 3.34 -25.08
N GLU A 452 -0.76 2.65 -26.21
CA GLU A 452 -1.60 1.48 -26.54
C GLU A 452 -1.07 0.21 -25.85
N LYS A 453 0.25 0.12 -25.64
CA LYS A 453 0.89 -1.02 -25.01
C LYS A 453 0.95 -0.80 -23.51
N SER A 454 0.43 -1.76 -22.74
CA SER A 454 0.35 -1.68 -21.27
C SER A 454 0.66 -3.03 -20.65
N LEU A 455 1.32 -3.00 -19.49
CA LEU A 455 1.52 -4.16 -18.63
C LEU A 455 0.35 -4.39 -17.65
N HIS A 456 -0.71 -3.58 -17.66
CA HIS A 456 -1.83 -3.68 -16.72
C HIS A 456 -2.90 -4.67 -17.22
N GLU A 457 -3.05 -5.82 -16.56
CA GLU A 457 -4.03 -6.84 -16.98
C GLU A 457 -5.40 -6.68 -16.33
N ARG A 458 -5.48 -5.96 -15.20
CA ARG A 458 -6.74 -5.80 -14.44
C ARG A 458 -7.74 -4.92 -15.18
N VAL A 459 -7.25 -3.87 -15.84
CA VAL A 459 -7.99 -2.96 -16.71
C VAL A 459 -7.18 -2.72 -17.99
N PRO A 460 -7.22 -3.66 -18.95
CA PRO A 460 -6.45 -3.55 -20.17
C PRO A 460 -7.03 -2.47 -21.08
N GLY A 461 -6.18 -1.76 -21.84
CA GLY A 461 -6.66 -0.81 -22.85
C GLY A 461 -5.72 0.35 -23.16
N GLY A 462 -4.75 0.65 -22.30
CA GLY A 462 -3.73 1.65 -22.59
C GLY A 462 -3.30 2.45 -21.37
N ALA A 463 -2.65 3.58 -21.62
CA ALA A 463 -2.01 4.42 -20.61
C ALA A 463 -2.97 5.33 -19.83
N SER A 464 -4.22 5.51 -20.28
CA SER A 464 -5.27 6.26 -19.58
C SER A 464 -6.34 5.30 -19.04
N GLY A 465 -6.32 4.97 -17.77
CA GLY A 465 -7.28 4.05 -17.18
C GLY A 465 -7.08 3.64 -15.73
N HIS A 466 -7.89 2.64 -15.36
CA HIS A 466 -8.22 2.18 -14.01
C HIS A 466 -8.91 3.26 -13.18
N GLU A 467 -8.21 4.33 -12.87
CA GLU A 467 -8.77 5.56 -12.30
C GLU A 467 -8.15 6.73 -13.06
N THR A 468 -8.99 7.71 -13.39
CA THR A 468 -8.66 8.77 -14.36
C THR A 468 -8.97 10.14 -13.76
N ASP A 469 -8.01 11.03 -13.83
CA ASP A 469 -8.09 12.36 -13.24
C ASP A 469 -8.35 13.42 -14.32
N LYS A 470 -9.16 14.43 -14.00
CA LYS A 470 -9.49 15.55 -14.89
C LYS A 470 -9.35 16.88 -14.16
N ARG A 471 -9.23 17.98 -14.92
CA ARG A 471 -9.26 19.32 -14.33
C ARG A 471 -10.62 19.62 -13.69
N THR A 472 -10.61 20.38 -12.62
CA THR A 472 -11.79 20.83 -11.87
C THR A 472 -11.84 22.37 -11.87
N PRO A 473 -12.93 23.00 -11.40
CA PRO A 473 -12.95 24.44 -11.18
C PRO A 473 -11.82 24.95 -10.25
N ASN A 474 -11.31 24.10 -9.34
CA ASN A 474 -10.22 24.45 -8.43
C ASN A 474 -8.81 24.29 -9.04
N THR A 475 -8.68 23.70 -10.23
CA THR A 475 -7.40 23.64 -10.97
C THR A 475 -6.81 25.04 -11.18
N GLY A 476 -7.67 26.04 -11.38
CA GLY A 476 -7.28 27.40 -11.70
C GLY A 476 -6.66 27.54 -13.10
N GLU A 477 -6.11 28.72 -13.38
CA GLU A 477 -5.51 29.04 -14.68
C GLU A 477 -4.07 28.53 -14.82
N GLY A 478 -3.61 28.39 -16.06
CA GLY A 478 -2.20 28.11 -16.40
C GLY A 478 -1.84 26.63 -16.60
N PHE A 479 -2.70 25.68 -16.22
CA PHE A 479 -2.51 24.27 -16.61
C PHE A 479 -2.90 24.06 -18.08
N ILE A 480 -1.92 23.64 -18.88
CA ILE A 480 -2.04 23.35 -20.31
C ILE A 480 -2.47 21.89 -20.46
N SER A 481 -3.56 21.65 -21.20
CA SER A 481 -3.97 20.30 -21.63
C SER A 481 -3.05 19.82 -22.76
N LEU A 482 -2.40 18.68 -22.55
CA LEU A 482 -1.44 18.09 -23.50
C LEU A 482 -2.05 16.94 -24.27
N ALA A 483 -2.80 16.08 -23.58
CA ALA A 483 -3.45 14.90 -24.12
C ALA A 483 -4.65 14.50 -23.26
N MET A 484 -5.56 13.71 -23.82
CA MET A 484 -6.72 13.17 -23.10
C MET A 484 -6.94 11.70 -23.46
N GLY A 485 -7.27 10.87 -22.48
CA GLY A 485 -7.66 9.48 -22.70
C GLY A 485 -8.85 9.32 -23.63
N CYS A 486 -8.80 8.34 -24.53
CA CYS A 486 -9.94 7.94 -25.37
C CYS A 486 -10.87 6.93 -24.67
N ASN A 487 -11.07 7.07 -23.36
CA ASN A 487 -11.86 6.13 -22.57
C ASN A 487 -13.32 6.14 -23.05
N PRO A 488 -14.06 5.02 -22.88
CA PRO A 488 -15.49 4.99 -23.23
C PRO A 488 -16.30 5.95 -22.35
N GLY A 489 -17.07 6.83 -22.99
CA GLY A 489 -17.93 7.82 -22.33
C GLY A 489 -17.39 9.25 -22.48
N GLU A 490 -18.29 10.23 -22.34
CA GLU A 490 -17.94 11.65 -22.38
C GLU A 490 -17.07 12.02 -21.17
N ASP A 491 -15.99 12.77 -21.38
CA ASP A 491 -15.05 13.23 -20.35
C ASP A 491 -14.56 12.12 -19.39
N SER A 492 -14.41 10.89 -19.90
CA SER A 492 -14.03 9.70 -19.13
C SER A 492 -12.53 9.44 -19.07
N GLY A 493 -11.76 10.08 -19.95
CA GLY A 493 -10.31 9.88 -20.05
C GLY A 493 -9.51 10.65 -19.00
N ALA A 494 -8.32 10.16 -18.68
CA ALA A 494 -7.33 10.92 -17.93
C ALA A 494 -6.88 12.13 -18.74
N GLU A 495 -6.79 13.30 -18.12
CA GLU A 495 -6.24 14.49 -18.74
C GLU A 495 -4.76 14.65 -18.37
N MET A 496 -3.88 14.62 -19.37
CA MET A 496 -2.46 14.92 -19.18
C MET A 496 -2.25 16.42 -19.21
N VAL A 497 -1.70 16.99 -18.14
CA VAL A 497 -1.52 18.44 -17.99
C VAL A 497 -0.10 18.83 -17.59
N TYR A 498 0.24 20.08 -17.91
CA TYR A 498 1.51 20.69 -17.51
C TYR A 498 1.32 22.14 -17.09
N LYS A 499 2.08 22.59 -16.09
CA LYS A 499 2.15 24.00 -15.71
C LYS A 499 3.56 24.39 -15.30
N ASP A 500 3.95 25.58 -15.73
CA ASP A 500 5.11 26.32 -15.25
C ASP A 500 4.61 27.44 -14.33
N PHE A 501 4.95 27.39 -13.04
CA PHE A 501 4.44 28.37 -12.07
C PHE A 501 5.28 29.66 -12.15
N PRO A 502 4.64 30.84 -12.10
CA PRO A 502 5.34 32.10 -12.31
C PRO A 502 6.31 32.45 -11.17
N GLY A 503 7.29 33.32 -11.47
CA GLY A 503 8.16 33.92 -10.47
C GLY A 503 9.21 32.94 -9.93
N LYS A 504 9.10 32.58 -8.64
CA LYS A 504 9.94 31.56 -7.99
C LYS A 504 9.31 30.16 -8.00
N GLY A 505 8.14 30.02 -8.63
CA GLY A 505 7.48 28.73 -8.77
C GLY A 505 8.25 27.81 -9.72
N GLY A 506 8.17 26.50 -9.46
CA GLY A 506 8.72 25.48 -10.33
C GLY A 506 7.68 24.92 -11.29
N GLN A 507 7.79 23.64 -11.63
CA GLN A 507 7.02 23.03 -12.73
C GLN A 507 6.30 21.76 -12.30
N VAL A 508 5.09 21.54 -12.82
CA VAL A 508 4.31 20.33 -12.56
C VAL A 508 3.89 19.67 -13.86
N PHE A 509 4.07 18.35 -13.94
CA PHE A 509 3.54 17.49 -14.99
C PHE A 509 2.70 16.38 -14.37
N SER A 510 1.49 16.20 -14.88
CA SER A 510 0.51 15.24 -14.36
C SER A 510 -0.03 14.37 -15.49
N THR A 511 -0.03 13.06 -15.29
CA THR A 511 -0.57 12.09 -16.25
C THR A 511 -2.04 11.79 -15.99
N GLY A 512 -2.45 11.83 -14.72
CA GLY A 512 -3.82 11.63 -14.27
C GLY A 512 -4.32 10.20 -14.45
N SER A 513 -3.42 9.20 -14.50
CA SER A 513 -3.82 7.81 -14.69
C SER A 513 -2.93 6.80 -13.97
N ILE A 514 -3.58 5.85 -13.27
CA ILE A 514 -2.90 4.69 -12.66
C ILE A 514 -2.18 3.84 -13.72
N THR A 515 -2.75 3.68 -14.91
CA THR A 515 -2.17 2.82 -15.94
C THR A 515 -0.94 3.41 -16.61
N TYR A 516 -0.61 4.69 -16.42
CA TYR A 516 0.46 5.36 -17.17
C TYR A 516 1.83 4.68 -17.00
N ILE A 517 2.25 4.43 -15.75
CA ILE A 517 3.55 3.80 -15.45
C ILE A 517 3.65 2.39 -16.05
N SER A 518 2.54 1.67 -16.15
CA SER A 518 2.51 0.32 -16.75
C SER A 518 2.88 0.31 -18.24
N CYS A 519 2.87 1.47 -18.90
CA CYS A 519 3.20 1.62 -20.31
C CYS A 519 4.64 2.08 -20.56
N LEU A 520 5.33 2.63 -19.55
CA LEU A 520 6.68 3.20 -19.67
C LEU A 520 7.70 2.26 -20.31
N LEU A 521 7.65 0.98 -19.93
CA LEU A 521 8.60 -0.02 -20.39
C LEU A 521 8.29 -0.61 -21.76
N VAL A 522 7.06 -0.42 -22.26
CA VAL A 522 6.55 -1.14 -23.44
C VAL A 522 6.02 -0.23 -24.55
N ASP A 523 5.76 1.04 -24.27
CA ASP A 523 5.27 2.05 -25.22
C ASP A 523 6.29 3.18 -25.42
N GLU A 524 6.77 3.32 -26.66
CA GLU A 524 7.84 4.27 -27.02
C GLU A 524 7.42 5.73 -26.87
N ALA A 525 6.15 6.06 -27.18
CA ALA A 525 5.67 7.42 -27.11
C ALA A 525 5.48 7.85 -25.64
N VAL A 526 4.89 6.99 -24.81
CA VAL A 526 4.81 7.21 -23.35
C VAL A 526 6.22 7.41 -22.77
N SER A 527 7.13 6.49 -23.06
CA SER A 527 8.54 6.58 -22.63
C SER A 527 9.19 7.91 -23.07
N ARG A 528 9.05 8.28 -24.35
CA ARG A 528 9.65 9.51 -24.89
C ARG A 528 9.10 10.76 -24.22
N ILE A 529 7.79 10.83 -24.01
CA ILE A 529 7.11 11.95 -23.33
C ILE A 529 7.65 12.10 -21.91
N THR A 530 7.68 11.00 -21.13
CA THR A 530 8.21 11.02 -19.76
C THR A 530 9.68 11.44 -19.73
N LYS A 531 10.49 10.92 -20.67
CA LYS A 531 11.91 11.28 -20.82
C LYS A 531 12.10 12.76 -21.12
N ASN A 532 11.27 13.34 -21.99
CA ASN A 532 11.35 14.76 -22.34
C ASN A 532 11.07 15.63 -21.11
N VAL A 533 9.99 15.34 -20.37
CA VAL A 533 9.64 16.05 -19.13
C VAL A 533 10.78 15.95 -18.11
N LEU A 534 11.24 14.72 -17.84
CA LEU A 534 12.27 14.49 -16.84
C LEU A 534 13.60 15.20 -17.21
N ASN A 535 14.01 15.14 -18.47
CA ASN A 535 15.19 15.88 -18.94
C ASN A 535 15.05 17.38 -18.79
N LYS A 536 13.86 17.93 -19.05
CA LYS A 536 13.60 19.36 -18.82
C LYS A 536 13.66 19.70 -17.34
N PHE A 537 13.12 18.84 -16.48
CA PHE A 537 13.12 19.01 -15.03
C PHE A 537 14.48 18.75 -14.36
N LEU A 538 15.47 18.25 -15.10
CA LEU A 538 16.85 18.11 -14.61
C LEU A 538 17.79 19.25 -15.03
N GLN A 539 17.37 20.11 -15.97
CA GLN A 539 18.11 21.31 -16.39
C GLN A 539 18.03 22.43 -15.34
#